data_AF-A0A327NVH6-F1
#
_entry.id   AF-A0A327NVH6-F1
#
_cell.length_a   1.000
_cell.length_b   1.000
_cell.length_c   1.000
_cell.angle_alpha   90.00
_cell.angle_beta   90.00
_cell.angle_gamma   90.00
#
_symmetry.space_group_name_H-M   'P 1'
#
loop_
_entity.id
_entity.type
_entity.pdbx_description
1 polymer ?
#
loop_
_entity_poly.entity_id
_entity_poly.type
_entity_poly.pdbx_seq_one_letter_code
_entity_poly.pdbx_strand_id
1 'polypeptide(L)' 'MKKTVLVGTLAIAALAWNCKKNGEVMATSYVLDKARSVAEWKGYLRTGYFNEGSIQIKSNNLTIQDGKVTGDI' A
#
# COMPACT_ATOMS: atom_id res chain seq x y z
N MET A 1 -6.44 -33.10 43.01
CA MET A 1 -5.22 -32.59 42.36
C MET A 1 -5.25 -32.65 40.82
N LYS A 2 -5.75 -33.72 40.18
CA LYS A 2 -5.80 -33.79 38.70
C LYS A 2 -6.77 -32.78 38.04
N LYS A 3 -7.91 -32.50 38.67
CA LYS A 3 -8.93 -31.55 38.16
C LYS A 3 -8.51 -30.08 38.25
N THR A 4 -7.74 -29.72 39.27
CA THR A 4 -7.25 -28.35 39.47
C THR A 4 -6.13 -27.97 38.48
N VAL A 5 -5.30 -28.94 38.08
CA VAL A 5 -4.27 -28.74 37.04
C VAL A 5 -4.91 -28.48 35.67
N LEU A 6 -6.00 -29.19 35.34
CA LEU A 6 -6.68 -29.07 34.06
C LEU A 6 -7.38 -27.71 33.87
N VAL A 7 -7.93 -27.15 34.96
CA VAL A 7 -8.58 -25.83 34.95
C VAL A 7 -7.54 -24.72 34.84
N GLY A 8 -6.39 -24.88 35.51
CA GLY A 8 -5.28 -23.91 35.42
C GLY A 8 -4.69 -23.82 34.02
N THR A 9 -4.52 -24.94 33.32
CA THR A 9 -3.97 -24.94 31.94
C THR A 9 -4.94 -24.34 30.92
N LEU A 10 -6.26 -24.54 31.08
CA LEU A 10 -7.26 -23.91 30.20
C LEU A 10 -7.26 -22.38 30.31
N ALA A 11 -7.10 -21.85 31.53
CA ALA A 11 -7.08 -20.41 31.76
C ALA A 11 -5.85 -19.73 31.14
N ILE A 12 -4.69 -20.42 31.14
CA ILE A 12 -3.46 -19.92 30.55
C ILE A 12 -3.54 -19.92 29.01
N ALA A 13 -4.18 -20.93 28.41
CA ALA A 13 -4.38 -21.01 26.97
C ALA A 13 -5.31 -19.91 26.43
N ALA A 14 -6.30 -19.47 27.22
CA ALA A 14 -7.19 -18.37 26.84
C ALA A 14 -6.47 -17.01 26.76
N LEU A 15 -5.42 -16.80 27.55
CA LEU A 15 -4.59 -15.59 27.50
C LEU A 15 -3.66 -15.55 26.28
N ALA A 16 -3.28 -16.72 25.75
CA ALA A 16 -2.48 -16.85 24.53
C ALA A 16 -3.32 -16.65 23.24
N TRP A 17 -4.65 -16.66 23.34
CA TRP A 17 -5.58 -16.47 22.21
C TRP A 17 -5.95 -15.00 21.97
N ASN A 18 -5.05 -14.08 22.30
CA ASN A 18 -5.25 -12.67 22.03
C ASN A 18 -4.98 -12.39 20.54
N CYS A 19 -5.89 -12.86 19.68
CA CYS A 19 -5.91 -12.52 18.28
C CYS A 19 -6.18 -11.01 18.19
N LYS A 20 -5.11 -10.23 18.02
CA LYS A 20 -5.26 -8.80 17.71
C LYS A 20 -6.06 -8.74 16.43
N LYS A 21 -7.30 -8.28 16.53
CA LYS A 21 -8.08 -7.84 15.36
C LYS A 21 -7.19 -6.81 14.69
N ASN A 22 -6.57 -7.18 13.57
CA ASN A 22 -5.78 -6.24 12.78
C ASN A 22 -6.70 -5.04 12.58
N GLY A 23 -6.30 -3.90 13.14
CA GLY A 23 -7.11 -2.69 13.09
C GLY A 23 -7.54 -2.46 11.66
N GLU A 24 -8.77 -1.96 11.48
CA GLU A 24 -9.28 -1.58 10.17
C GLU A 24 -8.15 -0.89 9.40
N VAL A 25 -7.89 -1.37 8.17
CA VAL A 25 -6.89 -0.78 7.28
C VAL A 25 -7.34 0.65 7.05
N MET A 26 -6.82 1.57 7.87
CA MET A 26 -7.14 2.98 7.75
C MET A 26 -6.71 3.41 6.37
N ALA A 27 -7.63 4.05 5.63
CA ALA A 27 -7.36 4.57 4.31
C ALA A 27 -6.14 5.50 4.41
N THR A 28 -4.99 4.99 3.97
CA THR A 28 -3.78 5.80 3.91
C THR A 28 -3.92 6.63 2.64
N SER A 29 -4.05 7.95 2.80
CA SER A 29 -4.07 8.84 1.65
C SER A 29 -2.66 8.89 1.06
N TYR A 30 -2.51 8.46 -0.19
CA TYR A 30 -1.23 8.53 -0.91
C TYR A 30 -1.25 9.69 -1.90
N VAL A 31 -0.10 10.33 -2.08
CA VAL A 31 0.12 11.38 -3.08
C VAL A 31 1.30 10.99 -3.97
N LEU A 32 1.22 11.31 -5.27
CA LEU A 32 2.36 11.15 -6.17
C LEU A 32 3.47 12.13 -5.78
N ASP A 33 4.70 11.63 -5.71
CA ASP A 33 5.87 12.48 -5.59
C ASP A 33 6.10 13.21 -6.91
N LYS A 34 5.71 14.48 -6.96
CA LYS A 34 5.80 15.30 -8.17
C LYS A 34 7.21 15.38 -8.75
N ALA A 35 8.24 15.33 -7.91
CA ALA A 35 9.62 15.43 -8.37
C ALA A 35 10.11 14.12 -9.01
N ARG A 36 9.51 12.98 -8.64
CA ARG A 36 9.96 11.65 -9.07
C ARG A 36 9.02 10.96 -10.04
N SER A 37 7.74 11.33 -10.05
CA SER A 37 6.70 10.78 -10.94
C SER A 37 6.68 11.53 -12.27
N VAL A 38 7.83 11.58 -12.94
CA VAL A 38 8.00 12.21 -14.26
C VAL A 38 8.64 11.20 -15.21
N ALA A 39 8.02 11.00 -16.36
CA ALA A 39 8.55 10.16 -17.43
C ALA A 39 9.22 11.05 -18.47
N GLU A 40 10.55 10.99 -18.55
CA GLU A 40 11.34 11.68 -19.56
C GLU A 40 11.45 10.82 -20.81
N TRP A 41 11.39 11.43 -21.99
CA TRP A 41 11.59 10.74 -23.27
C TRP A 41 12.49 11.53 -24.20
N LYS A 42 13.24 10.79 -25.01
CA LYS A 42 14.03 11.31 -26.13
C LYS A 42 13.69 10.49 -27.37
N GLY A 43 13.37 11.17 -28.46
CA GLY A 43 13.00 10.58 -29.73
C GLY A 43 13.90 11.08 -30.85
N TYR A 44 14.22 10.18 -31.77
CA TYR A 44 14.94 10.48 -32.99
C TYR A 44 14.06 10.21 -34.21
N LEU A 45 13.95 11.20 -35.07
CA LEU A 45 13.32 11.05 -36.38
C LEU A 45 14.39 10.61 -37.38
N ARG A 46 14.05 9.68 -38.28
CA ARG A 46 14.94 9.22 -39.38
C ARG A 46 15.50 10.36 -40.24
N THR A 47 14.85 11.52 -40.23
CA THR A 47 15.26 12.76 -40.91
C THR A 47 16.38 13.54 -40.19
N GLY A 48 16.89 13.06 -39.05
CA GLY A 48 17.98 13.70 -38.31
C GLY A 48 17.53 14.59 -37.15
N TYR A 49 16.22 14.78 -36.98
CA TYR A 49 15.68 15.65 -35.92
C TYR A 49 15.54 14.91 -34.59
N PHE A 50 15.96 15.58 -33.52
CA PHE A 50 15.82 15.11 -32.15
C PHE A 50 14.74 15.91 -31.44
N ASN A 51 13.88 15.20 -30.71
CA ASN A 51 12.90 15.81 -29.81
C ASN A 51 13.05 15.16 -28.44
N GLU A 52 12.85 15.95 -27.39
CA GLU A 52 12.81 15.46 -26.02
C GLU A 52 11.69 16.18 -25.26
N GLY A 53 11.24 15.56 -24.18
CA GLY A 53 10.24 16.14 -23.31
C GLY A 53 9.91 15.22 -22.15
N SER A 54 8.93 15.65 -21.36
CA SER A 54 8.50 14.94 -20.17
C SER A 54 6.98 14.80 -20.11
N ILE A 55 6.52 13.72 -19.47
CA ILE A 55 5.12 13.44 -19.19
C ILE A 55 4.98 13.34 -17.67
N GLN A 56 4.13 14.17 -17.07
CA GLN A 56 3.86 14.16 -15.65
C GLN A 56 2.38 13.93 -15.38
N ILE A 57 2.08 12.98 -14.49
CA ILE A 57 0.70 12.67 -14.06
C ILE A 57 0.40 13.47 -12.80
N LYS A 58 -0.75 14.15 -12.78
CA LYS A 58 -1.30 14.78 -11.58
C LYS A 58 -2.36 13.84 -11.02
N SER A 59 -2.33 13.62 -9.70
CA SER A 59 -3.36 12.86 -8.99
C SER A 59 -3.67 13.58 -7.69
N ASN A 60 -4.95 13.73 -7.39
CA ASN A 60 -5.38 14.42 -6.18
C ASN A 60 -5.50 13.46 -4.99
N ASN A 61 -6.02 12.25 -5.20
CA ASN A 61 -6.20 11.24 -4.16
C ASN A 61 -5.96 9.83 -4.72
N LEU A 62 -4.93 9.15 -4.22
CA LEU A 62 -4.71 7.73 -4.48
C LEU A 62 -5.19 6.92 -3.28
N THR A 63 -6.01 5.90 -3.53
CA THR A 63 -6.55 4.98 -2.52
C THR A 63 -6.22 3.54 -2.88
N ILE A 64 -6.11 2.67 -1.87
CA ILE A 64 -5.93 1.23 -2.08
C ILE A 64 -7.28 0.55 -1.88
N GLN A 65 -7.81 -0.09 -2.93
CA GLN A 65 -8.97 -0.98 -2.87
C GLN A 65 -8.54 -2.36 -3.37
N ASP A 66 -8.83 -3.41 -2.59
CA ASP A 66 -8.51 -4.81 -2.94
C ASP A 66 -7.04 -5.05 -3.33
N GLY A 67 -6.11 -4.34 -2.68
CA GLY A 67 -4.67 -4.43 -2.98
C GLY A 67 -4.25 -3.73 -4.28
N LYS A 68 -5.15 -3.00 -4.95
CA LYS A 68 -4.86 -2.19 -6.13
C LYS A 68 -4.87 -0.71 -5.77
N VAL A 69 -3.90 0.03 -6.32
CA VAL A 69 -3.93 1.49 -6.26
C VAL A 69 -4.95 1.99 -7.28
N THR A 70 -5.90 2.78 -6.82
CA THR A 70 -6.95 3.43 -7.61
C THR A 70 -6.93 4.92 -7.32
N GLY A 71 -7.23 5.76 -8.30
CA GLY A 71 -7.29 7.20 -8.11
C GLY A 71 -7.78 7.91 -9.35
N ASP A 72 -8.32 9.10 -9.15
CA ASP A 72 -8.81 9.97 -10.22
C ASP A 72 -7.62 10.72 -10.84
N ILE A 73 -7.47 10.61 -12.16
CA ILE A 73 -6.45 11.29 -12.97
C ILE A 73 -7.04 12.58 -13.54
#